data_AF-A0A923QVZ5-F1
#
_entry.id   AF-A0A923QVZ5-F1
#
_cell.length_a   1.000
_cell.length_b   1.000
_cell.length_c   1.000
_cell.angle_alpha   90.00
_cell.angle_beta   90.00
_cell.angle_gamma   90.00
#
_symmetry.space_group_name_H-M   'P 1'
#
loop_
_entity.id
_entity.type
_entity.pdbx_description
1 polymer ?
#
loop_
_entity_poly.entity_id
_entity_poly.type
_entity_poly.pdbx_seq_one_letter_code
_entity_poly.pdbx_strand_id
1 'polypeptide(L)'
;RSVYYTIKGNLAMVSQDFDTAEKHMKKSLELGGGALTKQAEGPNKLQLGMLCIQKGKVKEGEAYIRAAIRAGLPDSENNAAAYLQLCSIMMNKREFRSAKEYFRKAKSFKPTTPQIVDQIKQIEKYITRMPG
;
A
#
# COMPACT_ATOMS: atom_id res chain seq x y z
N ARG A 1 -0.30 16.92 -18.15
CA ARG A 1 0.42 15.75 -18.71
C ARG A 1 0.42 14.53 -17.77
N SER A 2 0.59 14.70 -16.46
CA SER A 2 0.53 13.60 -15.46
C SER A 2 -0.80 12.82 -15.44
N VAL A 3 -1.96 13.51 -15.41
CA VAL A 3 -3.30 12.87 -15.35
C VAL A 3 -3.55 11.83 -16.46
N TYR A 4 -3.06 12.09 -17.68
CA TYR A 4 -3.19 11.17 -18.82
C TYR A 4 -2.55 9.80 -18.53
N TYR A 5 -1.39 9.80 -17.88
CA TYR A 5 -0.69 8.58 -17.51
C TYR A 5 -1.31 7.91 -16.29
N THR A 6 -1.92 8.66 -15.36
CA THR A 6 -2.73 8.06 -14.28
C THR A 6 -3.93 7.30 -14.83
N ILE A 7 -4.67 7.90 -15.77
CA ILE A 7 -5.83 7.24 -16.40
C ILE A 7 -5.39 6.00 -17.17
N LYS A 8 -4.29 6.08 -17.93
CA LYS A 8 -3.72 4.89 -18.59
C LYS A 8 -3.26 3.83 -17.60
N GLY A 9 -2.69 4.22 -16.47
CA GLY A 9 -2.33 3.32 -15.39
C GLY A 9 -3.54 2.58 -14.83
N ASN A 10 -4.62 3.31 -14.55
CA ASN A 10 -5.87 2.73 -14.07
C ASN A 10 -6.55 1.84 -15.12
N LEU A 11 -6.50 2.22 -16.39
CA LEU A 11 -7.04 1.41 -17.48
C LEU A 11 -6.25 0.09 -17.63
N ALA A 12 -4.92 0.17 -17.57
CA ALA A 12 -4.05 -1.01 -17.58
C ALA A 12 -4.28 -1.90 -16.33
N MET A 13 -4.59 -1.31 -15.17
CA MET A 13 -5.04 -2.07 -13.99
C MET A 13 -6.34 -2.84 -14.24
N VAL A 14 -7.34 -2.19 -14.88
CA VAL A 14 -8.61 -2.84 -15.24
C VAL A 14 -8.38 -3.98 -16.24
N SER A 15 -7.43 -3.81 -17.16
CA SER A 15 -7.02 -4.84 -18.12
C SER A 15 -6.06 -5.90 -17.55
N GLN A 16 -5.78 -5.87 -16.23
CA GLN A 16 -4.78 -6.72 -15.56
C GLN A 16 -3.37 -6.63 -16.14
N ASP A 17 -3.09 -5.61 -16.97
CA ASP A 17 -1.76 -5.30 -17.50
C ASP A 17 -1.00 -4.43 -16.50
N PHE A 18 -0.59 -5.08 -15.43
CA PHE A 18 -0.01 -4.39 -14.29
C PHE A 18 1.43 -3.90 -14.55
N ASP A 19 2.16 -4.49 -15.50
CA ASP A 19 3.51 -4.01 -15.85
C ASP A 19 3.42 -2.70 -16.64
N THR A 20 2.42 -2.57 -17.51
CA THR A 20 2.09 -1.31 -18.19
C THR A 20 1.48 -0.30 -17.23
N ALA A 21 0.64 -0.75 -16.28
CA ALA A 21 0.09 0.10 -15.23
C ALA A 21 1.19 0.73 -14.36
N GLU A 22 2.17 -0.06 -13.94
CA GLU A 22 3.32 0.42 -13.16
C GLU A 22 4.11 1.46 -13.94
N LYS A 23 4.44 1.20 -15.22
CA LYS A 23 5.14 2.15 -16.08
C LYS A 23 4.37 3.46 -16.23
N HIS A 24 3.07 3.40 -16.47
CA HIS A 24 2.25 4.58 -16.64
C HIS A 24 2.08 5.35 -15.32
N MET A 25 1.86 4.68 -14.20
CA MET A 25 1.79 5.35 -12.91
C MET A 25 3.15 5.96 -12.52
N LYS A 26 4.27 5.25 -12.67
CA LYS A 26 5.62 5.82 -12.47
C LYS A 26 5.84 7.06 -13.34
N LYS A 27 5.46 7.00 -14.61
CA LYS A 27 5.60 8.15 -15.53
C LYS A 27 4.68 9.30 -15.14
N SER A 28 3.47 9.01 -14.65
CA SER A 28 2.56 10.02 -14.10
C SER A 28 3.14 10.74 -12.90
N LEU A 29 3.76 9.97 -12.00
CA LEU A 29 4.48 10.42 -10.82
C LEU A 29 5.70 11.29 -11.18
N GLU A 30 6.54 10.80 -12.09
CA GLU A 30 7.78 11.46 -12.54
C GLU A 30 7.48 12.78 -13.29
N LEU A 31 6.36 12.82 -14.03
CA LEU A 31 5.89 14.02 -14.71
C LEU A 31 5.28 15.06 -13.77
N GLY A 32 5.30 14.82 -12.45
CA GLY A 32 4.98 15.80 -11.42
C GLY A 32 3.72 16.58 -11.75
N GLY A 33 2.56 15.93 -11.76
CA GLY A 33 1.32 16.69 -11.83
C GLY A 33 1.24 17.65 -10.64
N GLY A 34 0.58 18.80 -10.81
CA GLY A 34 0.54 19.88 -9.80
C GLY A 34 0.03 19.43 -8.42
N ALA A 35 -0.19 20.37 -7.49
CA ALA A 35 -0.52 20.10 -6.08
C ALA A 35 -1.48 18.89 -5.82
N LEU A 36 -2.47 18.68 -6.69
CA LEU A 36 -3.40 17.55 -6.66
C LEU A 36 -2.75 16.15 -6.79
N THR A 37 -1.64 16.06 -7.51
CA THR A 37 -0.93 14.79 -7.82
C THR A 37 0.02 14.39 -6.70
N LYS A 38 0.59 15.35 -5.95
CA LYS A 38 1.34 15.07 -4.72
C LYS A 38 0.48 14.42 -3.64
N GLN A 39 -0.76 14.88 -3.51
CA GLN A 39 -1.71 14.32 -2.54
C GLN A 39 -2.23 12.94 -2.98
N ALA A 40 -2.39 12.74 -4.30
CA ALA A 40 -2.71 11.43 -4.89
C ALA A 40 -1.50 10.48 -4.99
N GLU A 41 -0.29 10.96 -4.68
CA GLU A 41 0.96 10.22 -4.86
C GLU A 41 1.05 9.01 -3.93
N GLY A 42 0.72 9.22 -2.65
CA GLY A 42 0.65 8.16 -1.65
C GLY A 42 -0.37 7.08 -2.02
N PRO A 43 -1.67 7.42 -2.17
CA PRO A 43 -2.71 6.46 -2.50
C PRO A 43 -2.43 5.66 -3.78
N ASN A 44 -1.92 6.32 -4.83
CA ASN A 44 -1.53 5.65 -6.08
C ASN A 44 -0.43 4.61 -5.86
N LYS A 45 0.60 4.95 -5.09
CA LYS A 45 1.68 4.00 -4.72
C LYS A 45 1.16 2.85 -3.86
N LEU A 46 0.22 3.11 -2.95
CA LEU A 46 -0.37 2.08 -2.11
C LEU A 46 -1.12 1.04 -2.96
N GLN A 47 -1.90 1.50 -3.94
CA GLN A 47 -2.60 0.62 -4.89
C GLN A 47 -1.63 -0.22 -5.72
N LEU A 48 -0.56 0.38 -6.27
CA LEU A 48 0.51 -0.38 -6.94
C LEU A 48 1.15 -1.42 -6.01
N GLY A 49 1.33 -1.06 -4.74
CA GLY A 49 1.84 -1.97 -3.74
C GLY A 49 0.98 -3.22 -3.56
N MET A 50 -0.32 -3.02 -3.38
CA MET A 50 -1.28 -4.12 -3.26
C MET A 50 -1.34 -4.98 -4.52
N LEU A 51 -1.22 -4.34 -5.69
CA LEU A 51 -1.20 -5.00 -6.98
C LEU A 51 0.02 -5.92 -7.15
N CYS A 52 1.22 -5.43 -6.85
CA CYS A 52 2.44 -6.22 -6.90
C CYS A 52 2.34 -7.42 -5.96
N ILE A 53 1.76 -7.25 -4.76
CA ILE A 53 1.52 -8.37 -3.82
C ILE A 53 0.56 -9.40 -4.43
N GLN A 54 -0.54 -8.97 -5.06
CA GLN A 54 -1.48 -9.88 -5.74
C GLN A 54 -0.83 -10.65 -6.88
N LYS A 55 0.15 -10.06 -7.59
CA LYS A 55 0.95 -10.75 -8.63
C LYS A 55 2.02 -11.70 -8.07
N GLY A 56 2.14 -11.84 -6.74
CA GLY A 56 3.23 -12.57 -6.10
C GLY A 56 4.57 -11.80 -6.06
N LYS A 57 4.62 -10.57 -6.57
CA LYS A 57 5.80 -9.67 -6.49
C LYS A 57 5.84 -8.94 -5.14
N VAL A 58 5.94 -9.69 -4.05
CA VAL A 58 5.86 -9.17 -2.67
C VAL A 58 6.95 -8.12 -2.38
N LYS A 59 8.18 -8.31 -2.90
CA LYS A 59 9.30 -7.36 -2.70
C LYS A 59 9.02 -5.98 -3.32
N GLU A 60 8.51 -5.96 -4.54
CA GLU A 60 8.12 -4.71 -5.21
C GLU A 60 6.93 -4.06 -4.49
N GLY A 61 5.95 -4.87 -4.10
CA GLY A 61 4.80 -4.42 -3.32
C GLY A 61 5.23 -3.73 -2.03
N GLU A 62 6.14 -4.34 -1.26
CA GLU A 62 6.71 -3.75 -0.06
C GLU A 62 7.37 -2.39 -0.35
N ALA A 63 8.19 -2.29 -1.39
CA ALA A 63 8.86 -1.06 -1.77
C ALA A 63 7.86 0.06 -2.13
N TYR A 64 6.80 -0.28 -2.84
CA TYR A 64 5.71 0.64 -3.20
C TYR A 64 4.94 1.12 -1.99
N ILE A 65 4.57 0.23 -1.07
CA ILE A 65 3.84 0.61 0.14
C ILE A 65 4.70 1.49 1.04
N ARG A 66 6.00 1.19 1.20
CA ARG A 66 6.94 2.08 1.89
C ARG A 66 7.05 3.43 1.21
N ALA A 67 7.09 3.46 -0.12
CA ALA A 67 7.12 4.70 -0.88
C ALA A 67 5.81 5.51 -0.74
N ALA A 68 4.67 4.83 -0.63
CA ALA A 68 3.36 5.45 -0.38
C ALA A 68 3.34 6.18 0.97
N ILE A 69 3.81 5.51 2.02
CA ILE A 69 3.92 6.09 3.36
C ILE A 69 4.88 7.29 3.36
N ARG A 70 6.04 7.17 2.70
CA ARG A 70 7.00 8.28 2.58
C ARG A 70 6.47 9.47 1.78
N ALA A 71 5.65 9.21 0.76
CA ALA A 71 5.02 10.27 -0.03
C ALA A 71 3.93 11.03 0.77
N GLY A 72 3.45 10.43 1.86
CA GLY A 72 2.36 10.96 2.66
C GLY A 72 1.01 10.46 2.13
N LEU A 73 0.24 9.84 3.02
CA LEU A 73 -1.14 9.45 2.75
C LEU A 73 -2.03 10.46 3.49
N PRO A 74 -2.96 11.13 2.79
CA PRO A 74 -3.77 12.19 3.37
C PRO A 74 -4.72 11.66 4.47
N ASP A 75 -5.08 10.39 4.38
CA ASP A 75 -6.02 9.75 5.30
C ASP A 75 -5.31 8.82 6.28
N SER A 76 -5.69 8.89 7.56
CA SER A 76 -5.25 7.94 8.60
C SER A 76 -5.61 6.50 8.23
N GLU A 77 -6.72 6.31 7.51
CA GLU A 77 -7.16 5.02 6.96
C GLU A 77 -6.12 4.43 6.00
N ASN A 78 -5.71 5.22 5.01
CA ASN A 78 -4.75 4.76 4.02
C ASN A 78 -3.39 4.48 4.68
N ASN A 79 -2.99 5.28 5.67
CA ASN A 79 -1.81 4.99 6.48
C ASN A 79 -1.96 3.64 7.19
N ALA A 80 -3.07 3.41 7.90
CA ALA A 80 -3.32 2.16 8.59
C ALA A 80 -3.28 0.96 7.64
N ALA A 81 -3.96 1.04 6.49
CA ALA A 81 -3.95 0.00 5.46
C ALA A 81 -2.53 -0.29 4.96
N ALA A 82 -1.74 0.75 4.67
CA ALA A 82 -0.34 0.59 4.24
C ALA A 82 0.49 -0.17 5.28
N TYR A 83 0.40 0.20 6.55
CA TYR A 83 1.10 -0.50 7.62
C TYR A 83 0.60 -1.94 7.84
N LEU A 84 -0.70 -2.21 7.66
CA LEU A 84 -1.25 -3.57 7.74
C LEU A 84 -0.72 -4.46 6.62
N GLN A 85 -0.61 -3.93 5.41
CA GLN A 85 -0.02 -4.67 4.30
C GLN A 85 1.45 -5.00 4.59
N LEU A 86 2.24 -4.03 5.08
CA LEU A 86 3.63 -4.30 5.51
C LEU A 86 3.68 -5.37 6.61
N CYS A 87 2.76 -5.32 7.57
CA CYS A 87 2.64 -6.36 8.60
C CYS A 87 2.43 -7.74 7.97
N SER A 88 1.45 -7.89 7.06
CA SER A 88 1.18 -9.15 6.36
C SER A 88 2.39 -9.67 5.56
N ILE A 89 3.14 -8.76 4.92
CA ILE A 89 4.39 -9.11 4.22
C ILE A 89 5.44 -9.63 5.20
N MET A 90 5.67 -8.92 6.31
CA MET A 90 6.63 -9.35 7.33
C MET A 90 6.26 -10.70 7.95
N MET A 91 4.96 -10.95 8.14
CA MET A 91 4.45 -12.25 8.60
C MET A 91 4.80 -13.38 7.63
N ASN A 92 4.60 -13.16 6.32
CA ASN A 92 4.98 -14.12 5.28
C ASN A 92 6.50 -14.36 5.25
N LYS A 93 7.31 -13.33 5.52
CA LYS A 93 8.77 -13.43 5.62
C LYS A 93 9.25 -14.05 6.94
N ARG A 94 8.35 -14.47 7.83
CA ARG A 94 8.64 -14.94 9.21
C ARG A 94 9.36 -13.90 10.09
N GLU A 95 9.25 -12.62 9.73
CA GLU A 95 9.76 -11.50 10.52
C GLU A 95 8.71 -11.02 11.53
N PHE A 96 8.43 -11.83 12.55
CA PHE A 96 7.37 -11.57 13.52
C PHE A 96 7.59 -10.30 14.35
N ARG A 97 8.86 -9.95 14.61
CA ARG A 97 9.24 -8.73 15.33
C ARG A 97 8.85 -7.48 14.54
N SER A 98 9.26 -7.40 13.27
CA SER A 98 8.90 -6.33 12.34
C SER A 98 7.38 -6.26 12.13
N ALA A 99 6.71 -7.41 11.99
CA ALA A 99 5.26 -7.48 11.83
C ALA A 99 4.51 -6.85 13.02
N LYS A 100 4.89 -7.18 14.26
CA LYS A 100 4.29 -6.60 15.47
C LYS A 100 4.48 -5.08 15.54
N GLU A 101 5.64 -4.57 15.14
CA GLU A 101 5.87 -3.12 15.08
C GLU A 101 4.97 -2.43 14.05
N TYR A 102 4.89 -2.97 12.83
CA TYR A 102 4.02 -2.39 11.80
C TYR A 102 2.54 -2.48 12.19
N PHE A 103 2.11 -3.55 12.84
CA PHE A 103 0.75 -3.69 13.35
C PHE A 103 0.42 -2.65 14.43
N ARG A 104 1.35 -2.40 15.37
CA ARG A 104 1.20 -1.33 16.37
C ARG A 104 1.07 0.04 15.71
N LYS A 105 1.89 0.32 14.69
CA LYS A 105 1.78 1.56 13.90
C LYS A 105 0.42 1.65 13.22
N ALA A 106 -0.05 0.60 12.54
CA ALA A 106 -1.36 0.59 11.91
C ALA A 106 -2.50 0.90 12.91
N LYS A 107 -2.50 0.27 14.09
CA LYS A 107 -3.47 0.56 15.15
C LYS A 107 -3.36 1.98 15.71
N SER A 108 -2.16 2.55 15.75
CA SER A 108 -1.96 3.92 16.25
C SER A 108 -2.65 4.98 15.40
N PHE A 109 -2.87 4.70 14.10
CA PHE A 109 -3.64 5.58 13.21
C PHE A 109 -5.16 5.57 13.50
N LYS A 110 -5.64 4.68 14.39
CA LYS A 110 -7.05 4.55 14.78
C LYS A 110 -8.02 4.66 13.59
N PRO A 111 -7.87 3.80 12.58
CA PRO A 111 -8.83 3.75 11.49
C PRO A 111 -10.23 3.49 12.05
N THR A 112 -11.20 4.26 11.61
CA THR A 112 -12.63 4.14 11.93
C THR A 112 -13.40 3.35 10.87
N THR A 113 -12.79 3.11 9.72
CA THR A 113 -13.40 2.36 8.62
C THR A 113 -13.55 0.87 8.99
N PRO A 114 -14.77 0.31 8.95
CA PRO A 114 -15.04 -1.07 9.34
C PRO A 114 -14.13 -2.09 8.64
N GLN A 115 -13.85 -1.88 7.35
CA GLN A 115 -12.99 -2.74 6.53
C GLN A 115 -11.56 -2.83 7.10
N ILE A 116 -10.99 -1.71 7.54
CA ILE A 116 -9.63 -1.68 8.10
C ILE A 116 -9.63 -2.20 9.53
N VAL A 117 -10.65 -1.85 10.33
CA VAL A 117 -10.82 -2.39 11.69
C VAL A 117 -10.93 -3.92 11.66
N ASP A 118 -11.68 -4.48 10.71
CA ASP A 118 -11.80 -5.92 10.56
C ASP A 118 -10.51 -6.56 10.05
N GLN A 119 -9.77 -5.92 9.13
CA GLN A 119 -8.42 -6.37 8.77
C GLN A 119 -7.47 -6.36 9.98
N ILE A 120 -7.52 -5.32 10.81
CA ILE A 120 -6.74 -5.25 12.06
C ILE A 120 -7.09 -6.43 12.94
N LYS A 121 -8.37 -6.70 13.20
CA LYS A 121 -8.80 -7.84 14.03
C LYS A 121 -8.34 -9.19 13.46
N GLN A 122 -8.42 -9.36 12.13
CA GLN A 122 -7.94 -10.58 11.48
C GLN A 122 -6.43 -10.74 11.72
N ILE A 123 -5.64 -9.71 11.39
CA ILE A 123 -4.19 -9.73 11.57
C ILE A 123 -3.82 -9.89 13.06
N GLU A 124 -4.58 -9.31 13.99
CA GLU A 124 -4.39 -9.45 15.44
C GLU A 124 -4.50 -10.90 15.89
N LYS A 125 -5.52 -11.63 15.40
CA LYS A 125 -5.69 -13.06 15.67
C LYS A 125 -4.52 -13.88 15.15
N TYR A 126 -3.97 -13.52 13.99
CA TYR A 126 -2.78 -14.20 13.49
C TYR A 126 -1.55 -13.82 14.31
N ILE A 127 -1.34 -12.54 14.62
CA ILE A 127 -0.18 -12.06 15.40
C ILE A 127 -0.10 -12.68 16.78
N THR A 128 -1.22 -12.80 17.47
CA THR A 128 -1.29 -13.42 18.80
C THR A 128 -0.96 -14.91 18.79
N ARG A 129 -1.11 -15.57 17.63
CA ARG A 129 -0.76 -16.98 17.42
C ARG A 129 0.66 -17.21 16.92
N MET A 130 1.41 -16.15 16.60
CA MET A 130 2.79 -16.29 16.10
C MET A 130 3.77 -16.48 17.26
N PRO A 131 4.71 -17.45 17.15
CA PRO A 131 5.77 -17.61 18.14
C PRO A 131 6.65 -16.34 18.17
N GLY A 132 7.07 -15.98 19.38
CA GLY A 132 7.87 -14.78 19.67
C GLY A 132 9.28 -14.86 19.13
#